data_AF-A0A5C2RNU1-F1
#
_entry.id   AF-A0A5C2RNU1-F1
#
_cell.length_a   1.000
_cell.length_b   1.000
_cell.length_c   1.000
_cell.angle_alpha   90.00
_cell.angle_beta   90.00
_cell.angle_gamma   90.00
#
_symmetry.space_group_name_H-M   'P 1'
#
loop_
_entity.id
_entity.type
_entity.pdbx_description
1 polymer ?
#
loop_
_entity_poly.entity_id
_entity_poly.type
_entity_poly.pdbx_seq_one_letter_code
_entity_poly.pdbx_strand_id
1 'polypeptide(L)'
;MIDLSIDDPGLLALVGNDPLLVPLIARTWVSDGVAIGELWTATEGDELVGFMMWTPPGATTKISKEERAKIQEPLLDALSLEGLEYYKNTDTHEFPTFVTKCIAPANL
;
A
#
# COMPACT_ATOMS: atom_id res chain seq x y z
N MET A 1 7.27 -1.92 -21.83
CA MET A 1 7.86 -2.42 -20.57
C MET A 1 8.01 -1.18 -19.71
N ILE A 2 7.24 -1.08 -18.62
CA ILE A 2 7.35 0.07 -17.70
C ILE A 2 8.67 -0.12 -16.96
N ASP A 3 9.59 0.82 -17.13
CA ASP A 3 10.82 0.87 -16.35
C ASP A 3 10.44 1.27 -14.92
N LEU A 4 10.41 0.30 -14.00
CA LEU A 4 10.19 0.52 -12.57
C LEU A 4 11.49 1.00 -11.88
N SER A 5 12.28 1.80 -12.59
CA SER A 5 13.49 2.40 -12.04
C SER A 5 13.11 3.35 -10.89
N ILE A 6 14.09 3.61 -10.03
CA ILE A 6 13.93 4.52 -8.89
C ILE A 6 13.52 5.95 -9.33
N ASP A 7 13.75 6.26 -10.60
CA ASP A 7 13.43 7.53 -11.25
C ASP A 7 12.05 7.50 -11.95
N ASP A 8 11.29 6.41 -11.84
CA ASP A 8 9.94 6.33 -12.40
C ASP A 8 9.05 7.43 -11.78
N PRO A 9 8.44 8.32 -12.59
CA PRO A 9 7.63 9.42 -12.07
C PRO A 9 6.41 8.94 -11.27
N GLY A 10 5.87 7.76 -11.60
CA GLY A 10 4.77 7.16 -10.84
C GLY A 10 5.21 6.71 -9.46
N LEU A 11 6.37 6.06 -9.37
CA LEU A 11 6.99 5.64 -8.13
C LEU A 11 7.34 6.84 -7.24
N LEU A 12 7.96 7.87 -7.81
CA LEU A 12 8.33 9.10 -7.07
C LEU A 12 7.10 9.85 -6.57
N ALA A 13 6.01 9.91 -7.35
CA ALA A 13 4.75 10.48 -6.90
C ALA A 13 4.15 9.71 -5.72
N LEU A 14 4.25 8.38 -5.72
CA LEU A 14 3.75 7.51 -4.63
C LEU A 14 4.49 7.73 -3.30
N VAL A 15 5.78 8.09 -3.36
CA VAL A 15 6.63 8.25 -2.17
C VAL A 15 6.94 9.72 -1.82
N GLY A 16 6.22 10.68 -2.40
CA GLY A 16 6.46 12.09 -2.12
C GLY A 16 7.89 12.55 -2.49
N ASN A 17 8.45 11.96 -3.54
CA ASN A 17 9.81 12.18 -4.03
C ASN A 17 10.94 11.71 -3.08
N ASP A 18 10.64 10.86 -2.09
CA ASP A 18 11.63 10.14 -1.29
C ASP A 18 11.67 8.64 -1.64
N PRO A 19 12.56 8.21 -2.56
CA PRO A 19 12.62 6.82 -3.01
C PRO A 19 13.06 5.83 -1.92
N LEU A 20 13.60 6.29 -0.78
CA LEU A 20 13.95 5.41 0.34
C LEU A 20 12.71 4.80 1.01
N LEU A 21 11.51 5.37 0.78
CA LEU A 21 10.25 4.84 1.29
C LEU A 21 9.72 3.65 0.47
N VAL A 22 10.19 3.44 -0.77
CA VAL A 22 9.68 2.37 -1.66
C VAL A 22 9.75 0.98 -1.01
N PRO A 23 10.88 0.56 -0.40
CA PRO A 23 10.94 -0.76 0.23
C PRO A 23 10.02 -0.89 1.46
N LEU A 24 9.75 0.22 2.16
CA LEU A 24 8.84 0.24 3.31
C LEU A 24 7.39 0.09 2.85
N ILE A 25 6.96 0.89 1.87
CA ILE A 25 5.61 0.79 1.29
C ILE A 25 5.36 -0.61 0.73
N ALA A 26 6.29 -1.15 -0.06
CA ALA A 26 6.14 -2.48 -0.64
C ALA A 26 5.99 -3.56 0.45
N ARG A 27 6.81 -3.52 1.51
CA ARG A 27 6.71 -4.46 2.63
C ARG A 27 5.41 -4.31 3.41
N THR A 28 4.95 -3.08 3.67
CA THR A 28 3.69 -2.82 4.36
C THR A 28 2.51 -3.36 3.56
N TRP A 29 2.46 -3.12 2.23
CA TRP A 29 1.38 -3.61 1.37
C TRP A 29 1.36 -5.13 1.25
N VAL A 30 2.53 -5.75 1.04
CA VAL A 30 2.63 -7.22 0.99
C VAL A 30 2.24 -7.84 2.33
N SER A 31 2.70 -7.27 3.45
CA SER A 31 2.36 -7.77 4.79
C SER A 31 0.88 -7.62 5.12
N ASP A 32 0.25 -6.49 4.78
CA ASP A 32 -1.19 -6.29 4.98
C ASP A 32 -1.99 -7.30 4.15
N GLY A 33 -1.62 -7.49 2.88
CA GLY A 33 -2.32 -8.44 2.01
C GLY A 33 -2.11 -9.91 2.40
N VAL A 34 -0.94 -10.29 2.92
CA VAL A 34 -0.72 -11.63 3.50
C VAL A 34 -1.58 -11.84 4.75
N ALA A 35 -1.77 -10.81 5.58
CA ALA A 35 -2.57 -10.92 6.79
C ALA A 35 -4.07 -11.13 6.50
N ILE A 36 -4.57 -10.68 5.36
CA ILE A 36 -6.00 -10.77 4.99
C ILE A 36 -6.28 -11.70 3.80
N GLY A 37 -5.26 -12.33 3.24
CA GLY A 37 -5.35 -13.02 1.95
C GLY A 37 -4.30 -14.11 1.79
N GLU A 38 -3.95 -14.37 0.54
CA GLU A 38 -3.02 -15.42 0.13
C GLU A 38 -1.93 -14.82 -0.77
N LEU A 39 -0.69 -15.26 -0.58
CA LEU A 39 0.46 -14.89 -1.39
C LEU A 39 1.06 -16.16 -1.99
N TRP A 40 1.19 -16.18 -3.32
CA TRP A 40 1.93 -17.20 -4.03
C TRP A 40 3.13 -16.56 -4.72
N THR A 41 4.27 -17.25 -4.66
CA THR A 41 5.49 -16.84 -5.32
C THR A 41 5.81 -17.80 -6.46
N ALA A 42 6.41 -17.27 -7.52
CA ALA A 42 6.97 -18.05 -8.62
C ALA A 42 8.49 -17.88 -8.60
N THR A 43 9.21 -19.01 -8.53
CA THR A 43 10.68 -19.01 -8.46
C THR A 43 11.28 -19.85 -9.58
N GLU A 44 12.36 -19.36 -10.19
CA GLU A 44 13.21 -20.12 -11.11
C GLU A 44 14.57 -20.34 -10.43
N GLY A 45 14.82 -21.57 -9.97
CA GLY A 45 15.95 -21.84 -9.07
C GLY A 45 15.78 -21.08 -7.74
N ASP A 46 16.77 -20.26 -7.39
CA ASP A 46 16.77 -19.42 -6.18
C ASP A 46 16.24 -17.99 -6.45
N GLU A 47 15.82 -17.68 -7.69
CA GLU A 47 15.37 -16.35 -8.09
C GLU A 47 13.85 -16.21 -8.03
N LEU A 48 13.35 -15.14 -7.38
CA LEU A 48 11.94 -14.76 -7.40
C LEU A 48 11.62 -14.04 -8.71
N VAL A 49 10.88 -14.70 -9.60
CA VAL A 49 10.53 -14.17 -10.94
C VAL A 49 9.12 -13.60 -11.02
N GLY A 50 8.29 -13.84 -10.00
CA GLY A 50 6.94 -13.31 -9.94
C GLY A 50 6.22 -13.64 -8.66
N PHE A 51 5.06 -13.01 -8.48
CA PHE A 51 4.17 -13.28 -7.35
C PHE A 51 2.72 -13.00 -7.74
N MET A 52 1.80 -13.57 -6.97
CA MET A 52 0.38 -13.29 -7.02
C MET A 52 -0.12 -13.08 -5.59
N MET A 53 -0.88 -12.03 -5.38
CA MET A 53 -1.61 -11.80 -4.14
C MET A 53 -3.11 -11.85 -4.41
N TRP A 54 -3.84 -12.55 -3.55
CA TRP A 54 -5.29 -12.58 -3.59
C TRP A 54 -5.87 -12.22 -2.23
N THR A 55 -6.77 -11.24 -2.24
CA THR A 55 -7.53 -10.84 -1.06
C THR A 55 -9.00 -11.13 -1.33
N PRO A 56 -9.66 -11.98 -0.51
CA PRO A 56 -11.08 -12.23 -0.65
C PRO A 56 -11.90 -10.94 -0.51
N PRO A 57 -13.00 -10.78 -1.27
CA PRO A 57 -13.92 -9.66 -1.06
C PRO A 57 -14.36 -9.54 0.40
N GLY A 58 -14.29 -8.33 0.97
CA GLY A 58 -14.64 -8.04 2.36
C GLY A 58 -13.60 -8.43 3.42
N ALA A 59 -12.47 -9.02 3.03
CA ALA A 59 -11.44 -9.46 3.98
C ALA A 59 -10.71 -8.31 4.70
N THR A 60 -10.80 -7.08 4.20
CA THR A 60 -10.22 -5.89 4.86
C THR A 60 -10.77 -5.63 6.26
N THR A 61 -11.93 -6.18 6.59
CA THR A 61 -12.54 -6.13 7.94
C THR A 61 -12.07 -7.25 8.88
N LYS A 62 -11.33 -8.24 8.37
CA LYS A 62 -10.87 -9.41 9.14
C LYS A 62 -9.61 -9.13 9.97
N ILE A 63 -8.79 -8.18 9.55
CA ILE A 63 -7.63 -7.74 10.32
C ILE A 63 -8.05 -6.68 11.35
N SER A 64 -7.56 -6.84 12.58
CA SER A 64 -7.83 -5.87 13.63
C SER A 64 -7.12 -4.54 13.38
N LYS A 65 -7.66 -3.45 13.93
CA LYS A 65 -6.99 -2.13 13.85
C LYS A 65 -5.60 -2.14 14.48
N GLU A 66 -5.41 -2.88 15.57
CA GLU A 66 -4.14 -2.99 16.28
C GLU A 66 -3.09 -3.74 15.44
N GLU A 67 -3.49 -4.84 14.81
CA GLU A 67 -2.60 -5.64 13.96
C GLU A 67 -2.20 -4.87 12.70
N ARG A 68 -3.16 -4.19 12.06
CA ARG A 68 -2.88 -3.31 10.93
C ARG A 68 -1.95 -2.15 11.31
N ALA A 69 -2.12 -1.58 12.51
CA ALA A 69 -1.21 -0.54 13.00
C ALA A 69 0.24 -1.06 13.16
N LYS A 70 0.43 -2.28 13.68
CA LYS A 70 1.77 -2.89 13.79
C LYS A 70 2.43 -3.14 12.44
N ILE A 71 1.64 -3.51 11.42
CA ILE A 71 2.14 -3.67 10.04
C ILE A 71 2.57 -2.33 9.43
N GLN A 72 1.86 -1.26 9.77
CA GLN A 72 2.11 0.09 9.24
C GLN A 72 3.21 0.85 10.00
N GLU A 73 3.46 0.52 11.27
CA GLU A 73 4.40 1.23 12.16
C GLU A 73 5.75 1.55 11.51
N PRO A 74 6.47 0.61 10.85
CA PRO A 74 7.76 0.92 10.24
C PRO A 74 7.69 1.95 9.11
N LEU A 75 6.58 2.01 8.39
CA LEU A 75 6.36 3.04 7.37
C LEU A 75 6.05 4.37 8.03
N LEU A 76 5.16 4.39 9.03
CA LEU A 76 4.74 5.62 9.71
C LEU A 76 5.89 6.29 10.46
N ASP A 77 6.79 5.51 11.06
CA ASP A 77 7.98 6.00 11.74
C ASP A 77 9.02 6.61 10.79
N ALA A 78 8.99 6.22 9.51
CA ALA A 78 9.88 6.75 8.48
C ALA A 78 9.36 8.04 7.84
N LEU A 79 8.09 8.39 8.05
CA LEU A 79 7.51 9.61 7.48
C LEU A 79 8.01 10.86 8.22
N SER A 80 8.17 11.95 7.47
CA SER A 80 8.29 13.29 8.08
C SER A 80 6.99 13.65 8.82
N LEU A 81 7.03 14.66 9.68
CA LEU A 81 5.82 15.17 10.35
C LEU A 81 4.73 15.58 9.33
N GLU A 82 5.14 16.20 8.23
CA GLU A 82 4.26 16.59 7.13
C GLU A 82 3.68 15.37 6.42
N GLY A 83 4.51 14.34 6.16
CA GLY A 83 4.06 13.08 5.55
C GLY A 83 3.10 12.30 6.44
N LEU A 84 3.31 12.29 7.75
CA LEU A 84 2.42 11.65 8.72
C LEU A 84 1.06 12.37 8.81
N GLU A 85 1.07 13.70 8.76
CA GLU A 85 -0.17 14.51 8.73
C GLU A 85 -0.95 14.25 7.44
N TYR A 86 -0.26 14.24 6.29
CA TYR A 86 -0.87 13.88 5.00
C TYR A 86 -1.47 12.48 5.02
N TYR A 87 -0.75 11.48 5.55
CA TYR A 87 -1.24 10.11 5.65
C TYR A 87 -2.52 10.02 6.48
N LYS A 88 -2.54 10.69 7.65
CA LYS A 88 -3.69 10.67 8.57
C LYS A 88 -4.91 11.41 8.06
N ASN A 89 -4.75 12.54 7.38
CA ASN A 89 -5.87 13.38 7.00
C ASN A 89 -6.24 13.22 5.52
N THR A 90 -5.25 13.23 4.64
CA THR A 90 -5.51 13.19 3.20
C THR A 90 -5.63 11.77 2.69
N ASP A 91 -4.63 10.91 2.92
CA ASP A 91 -4.61 9.55 2.35
C ASP A 91 -5.69 8.64 2.93
N THR A 92 -5.91 8.66 4.25
CA THR A 92 -6.88 7.76 4.90
C THR A 92 -8.31 8.30 4.96
N HIS A 93 -8.55 9.59 4.72
CA HIS A 93 -9.88 10.20 4.82
C HIS A 93 -10.31 10.95 3.54
N GLU A 94 -9.59 12.00 3.15
CA GLU A 94 -10.00 12.87 2.03
C GLU A 94 -9.97 12.12 0.69
N PHE A 95 -8.90 11.36 0.43
CA PHE A 95 -8.72 10.66 -0.83
C PHE A 95 -9.77 9.54 -1.04
N PRO A 96 -10.04 8.63 -0.08
CA PRO A 96 -11.13 7.67 -0.19
C PRO A 96 -12.49 8.35 -0.38
N THR A 97 -12.73 9.48 0.29
CA THR A 97 -13.96 10.26 0.13
C THR A 97 -14.08 10.83 -1.28
N PHE A 98 -12.99 11.39 -1.82
CA PHE A 98 -12.93 11.90 -3.18
C PHE A 98 -13.17 10.79 -4.21
N VAL A 99 -12.46 9.67 -4.10
CA VAL A 99 -12.64 8.50 -4.98
C VAL A 99 -14.08 8.03 -4.94
N THR A 100 -14.66 7.88 -3.74
CA THR A 100 -16.06 7.48 -3.57
C THR A 100 -17.01 8.43 -4.30
N LYS A 101 -16.81 9.76 -4.21
CA LYS A 101 -17.63 10.73 -4.95
C LYS A 101 -17.54 10.57 -6.48
N CYS A 102 -16.41 10.08 -7.00
CA CYS A 102 -16.19 9.90 -8.43
C CYS A 102 -16.73 8.57 -8.96
N ILE A 103 -16.70 7.50 -8.15
CA ILE A 103 -17.04 6.14 -8.60
C ILE A 103 -18.36 5.60 -8.04
N ALA A 104 -18.91 6.23 -6.99
CA ALA A 104 -20.19 5.80 -6.45
C ALA A 104 -21.31 6.10 -7.45
N PRO A 105 -22.27 5.18 -7.63
CA PRO A 105 -23.47 5.48 -8.40
C PRO A 105 -24.19 6.68 -7.77
N ALA A 106 -24.71 7.58 -8.61
CA ALA A 106 -25.20 8.91 -8.22
C ALA A 106 -26.36 8.94 -7.18
N ASN A 107 -26.84 7.78 -6.72
CA ASN A 107 -27.99 7.67 -5.83
C ASN A 107 -27.75 6.60 -4.74
N LEU A 108 -27.22 7.03 -3.58
CA LEU A 108 -27.45 6.43 -2.26
C LEU A 108 -27.71 7.56 -1.26
#